data_AF-A0A7X0CKE8-F1
#
_entry.id   AF-A0A7X0CKE8-F1
#
_cell.length_a   1.000
_cell.length_b   1.000
_cell.length_c   1.000
_cell.angle_alpha   90.00
_cell.angle_beta   90.00
_cell.angle_gamma   90.00
#
_symmetry.space_group_name_H-M   'P 1'
#
loop_
_entity.id
_entity.type
_entity.pdbx_description
1 polymer ?
#
loop_
_entity_poly.entity_id
_entity_poly.type
_entity_poly.pdbx_seq_one_letter_code
_entity_poly.pdbx_strand_id
1 'polypeptide(L)'
;MKNLNLIYALLLLSAFTSCKKDANQQTFPNKPTVIAAVSDSVSYTIDGKTYTAGGMNLNNLSSGGEDANRKVVFTNDNNIPGYSLVGNPDSVMYFQKNTLFSTNANINVFFLKKYLKQKQGISWMPGLTDALKLFTVGKHPLAEDFEWENSQNGIAIDVLANNKGYSSYNAYNGINTVAIPPGFQNNSTFEIISFTKTSDGGGYNLEAKFTAVVFDADGQQKKLDNGYLRLNFGVPYNTYAN
;
A
#
# COMPACT_ATOMS: atom_id res chain seq x y z
N MET A 1 10.61 -85.63 1.71
CA MET A 1 10.51 -84.52 2.68
C MET A 1 11.29 -83.33 2.14
N LYS A 2 10.63 -82.37 1.46
CA LYS A 2 11.18 -81.05 1.06
C LYS A 2 10.17 -80.08 0.43
N ASN A 3 8.94 -80.53 0.10
CA ASN A 3 7.94 -79.69 -0.59
C ASN A 3 6.62 -79.49 0.19
N LEU A 4 6.65 -79.45 1.53
CA LEU A 4 5.44 -79.17 2.32
C LEU A 4 5.44 -77.78 2.97
N ASN A 5 6.62 -77.17 3.17
CA ASN A 5 6.75 -75.86 3.81
C ASN A 5 6.53 -74.68 2.85
N LEU A 6 6.54 -74.90 1.52
CA LEU A 6 6.28 -73.83 0.54
C LEU A 6 4.78 -73.56 0.35
N ILE A 7 3.91 -74.52 0.67
CA ILE A 7 2.45 -74.40 0.45
C ILE A 7 1.81 -73.61 1.60
N TYR A 8 2.31 -73.74 2.83
CA TYR A 8 1.84 -72.94 3.97
C TYR A 8 2.29 -71.47 3.91
N ALA A 9 3.41 -71.17 3.25
CA ALA A 9 3.88 -69.79 3.05
C ALA A 9 3.05 -69.02 2.00
N LEU A 10 2.45 -69.71 1.01
CA LEU A 10 1.58 -69.06 0.01
C LEU A 10 0.13 -68.86 0.49
N LEU A 11 -0.36 -69.66 1.44
CA LEU A 11 -1.73 -69.52 1.96
C LEU A 11 -1.89 -68.34 2.93
N LEU A 12 -0.83 -67.93 3.63
CA LEU A 12 -0.82 -66.75 4.51
C LEU A 12 -0.72 -65.40 3.78
N LEU A 13 -0.44 -65.39 2.47
CA LEU A 13 -0.38 -64.15 1.66
C LEU A 13 -1.72 -63.76 1.02
N SER A 14 -2.76 -64.59 1.14
CA SER A 14 -4.06 -64.35 0.49
C SER A 14 -5.10 -63.65 1.38
N ALA A 15 -4.77 -63.37 2.65
CA ALA A 15 -5.67 -62.72 3.62
C ALA A 15 -5.67 -61.18 3.60
N PHE A 16 -5.06 -60.53 2.60
CA PHE A 16 -5.07 -59.06 2.45
C PHE A 16 -5.77 -58.55 1.18
N THR A 17 -6.58 -59.38 0.52
CA THR A 17 -7.43 -58.88 -0.58
C THR A 17 -8.85 -58.61 -0.08
N SER A 18 -9.30 -57.38 -0.31
CA SER A 18 -10.70 -56.94 -0.27
C SER A 18 -11.34 -56.66 1.11
N CYS A 19 -10.84 -55.63 1.80
CA CYS A 19 -11.77 -54.65 2.36
C CYS A 19 -12.14 -53.66 1.24
N LYS A 20 -13.16 -54.00 0.44
CA LYS A 20 -13.98 -52.98 -0.22
C LYS A 20 -14.73 -52.26 0.89
N LYS A 21 -14.10 -51.24 1.47
CA LYS A 21 -14.85 -50.18 2.13
C LYS A 21 -15.20 -49.24 1.00
N ASP A 22 -16.48 -49.15 0.68
CA ASP A 22 -17.03 -48.02 -0.06
C ASP A 22 -16.72 -46.78 0.76
N ALA A 23 -15.51 -46.25 0.59
CA ALA A 23 -15.24 -44.87 0.86
C ALA A 23 -15.94 -44.14 -0.28
N ASN A 24 -17.22 -43.84 -0.06
CA ASN A 24 -17.74 -42.56 -0.48
C ASN A 24 -16.62 -41.56 -0.23
N GLN A 25 -15.92 -41.16 -1.29
CA GLN A 25 -15.18 -39.92 -1.28
C GLN A 25 -16.26 -38.88 -1.08
N GLN A 26 -16.60 -38.65 0.18
CA GLN A 26 -17.17 -37.41 0.63
C GLN A 26 -16.09 -36.41 0.22
N THR A 27 -16.28 -35.82 -0.96
CA THR A 27 -15.59 -34.61 -1.37
C THR A 27 -15.84 -33.65 -0.23
N PHE A 28 -14.90 -33.57 0.70
CA PHE A 28 -14.88 -32.46 1.63
C PHE A 28 -14.93 -31.23 0.73
N PRO A 29 -15.93 -30.34 0.89
CA PRO A 29 -15.96 -29.12 0.11
C PRO A 29 -14.58 -28.49 0.27
N ASN A 30 -13.91 -28.19 -0.85
CA ASN A 30 -12.60 -27.57 -0.91
C ASN A 30 -12.49 -26.60 0.25
N LYS A 31 -11.69 -26.93 1.28
CA LYS A 31 -11.49 -26.04 2.41
C LYS A 31 -11.05 -24.71 1.79
N PRO A 32 -11.77 -23.60 2.02
CA PRO A 32 -11.46 -22.34 1.37
C PRO A 32 -9.98 -22.03 1.58
N THR A 33 -9.29 -21.65 0.51
CA THR A 33 -7.87 -21.27 0.56
C THR A 33 -7.70 -20.20 1.62
N VAL A 34 -6.95 -20.51 2.67
CA VAL A 34 -6.67 -19.58 3.76
C VAL A 34 -5.59 -18.61 3.27
N ILE A 35 -5.95 -17.35 3.10
CA ILE A 35 -5.02 -16.26 2.81
C ILE A 35 -4.62 -15.64 4.15
N ALA A 36 -3.43 -16.00 4.63
CA ALA A 36 -2.87 -15.50 5.88
C ALA A 36 -2.38 -14.05 5.74
N ALA A 37 -2.40 -13.30 6.83
CA ALA A 37 -1.74 -12.00 6.91
C ALA A 37 -0.24 -12.10 6.59
N VAL A 38 0.25 -11.15 5.80
CA VAL A 38 1.67 -11.04 5.46
C VAL A 38 2.40 -10.12 6.44
N SER A 39 3.70 -10.32 6.65
CA SER A 39 4.50 -9.33 7.36
C SER A 39 4.77 -8.12 6.47
N ASP A 40 4.63 -6.92 7.04
CA ASP A 40 4.99 -5.68 6.38
C ASP A 40 6.48 -5.66 6.03
N SER A 41 6.78 -5.24 4.81
CA SER A 41 8.15 -5.01 4.38
C SER A 41 8.23 -4.04 3.21
N VAL A 42 9.39 -3.41 3.08
CA VAL A 42 9.72 -2.54 1.97
C VAL A 42 11.21 -2.65 1.67
N SER A 43 11.55 -2.61 0.38
CA SER A 43 12.92 -2.48 -0.09
C SER A 43 13.00 -1.50 -1.25
N TYR A 44 14.05 -0.70 -1.32
CA TYR A 44 14.34 0.20 -2.44
C TYR A 44 15.85 0.51 -2.50
N THR A 45 16.32 1.03 -3.62
CA THR A 45 17.72 1.42 -3.83
C THR A 45 17.81 2.91 -4.11
N ILE A 46 18.81 3.58 -3.52
CA ILE A 46 19.21 4.95 -3.82
C ILE A 46 20.73 4.97 -4.00
N ASP A 47 21.23 5.53 -5.10
CA ASP A 47 22.68 5.61 -5.40
C ASP A 47 23.41 4.26 -5.25
N GLY A 48 22.75 3.16 -5.64
CA GLY A 48 23.31 1.80 -5.52
C GLY A 48 23.27 1.19 -4.11
N LYS A 49 22.85 1.93 -3.08
CA LYS A 49 22.65 1.41 -1.72
C LYS A 49 21.22 0.94 -1.51
N THR A 50 21.05 -0.27 -0.99
CA THR A 50 19.74 -0.85 -0.68
C THR A 50 19.29 -0.48 0.73
N TYR A 51 18.03 -0.08 0.82
CA TYR A 51 17.31 0.29 2.02
C TYR A 51 16.19 -0.73 2.25
N THR A 52 16.06 -1.23 3.47
CA THR A 52 15.01 -2.20 3.83
C THR A 52 14.40 -1.88 5.19
N ALA A 53 13.08 -1.99 5.29
CA ALA A 53 12.36 -2.02 6.56
C ALA A 53 11.33 -3.15 6.54
N GLY A 54 11.08 -3.78 7.68
CA GLY A 54 10.10 -4.88 7.79
C GLY A 54 10.22 -5.64 9.11
N GLY A 55 9.17 -6.38 9.49
CA GLY A 55 9.09 -7.10 10.77
C GLY A 55 7.73 -6.95 11.45
N MET A 56 7.61 -7.42 12.71
CA MET A 56 6.33 -7.39 13.45
C MET A 56 5.80 -5.95 13.60
N ASN A 57 4.69 -5.66 12.91
CA ASN A 57 3.88 -4.43 12.99
C ASN A 57 4.69 -3.12 13.10
N LEU A 58 5.61 -2.90 12.17
CA LEU A 58 6.29 -1.61 12.03
C LEU A 58 5.42 -0.56 11.31
N ASN A 59 4.29 -0.98 10.72
CA ASN A 59 3.39 -0.07 10.05
C ASN A 59 2.63 0.82 11.05
N ASN A 60 2.96 2.11 11.04
CA ASN A 60 2.05 3.11 11.58
C ASN A 60 1.11 3.57 10.45
N LEU A 61 -0.07 2.95 10.44
CA LEU A 61 -1.16 3.28 9.55
C LEU A 61 -1.90 4.51 10.08
N SER A 62 -2.01 5.55 9.27
CA SER A 62 -2.92 6.66 9.52
C SER A 62 -3.73 7.02 8.28
N SER A 63 -4.85 7.69 8.50
CA SER A 63 -5.66 8.25 7.43
C SER A 63 -6.08 9.66 7.79
N GLY A 64 -6.36 10.46 6.77
CA GLY A 64 -6.79 11.82 6.93
C GLY A 64 -7.39 12.37 5.65
N GLY A 65 -7.79 13.63 5.70
CA GLY A 65 -8.22 14.35 4.52
C GLY A 65 -7.68 15.76 4.51
N GLU A 66 -7.32 16.20 3.31
CA GLU A 66 -6.96 17.57 3.01
C GLU A 66 -7.95 18.16 2.00
N ASP A 67 -7.96 19.47 1.88
CA ASP A 67 -8.65 20.14 0.80
C ASP A 67 -8.10 19.66 -0.57
N ALA A 68 -9.00 19.34 -1.50
CA ALA A 68 -8.64 18.94 -2.86
C ALA A 68 -8.72 20.11 -3.84
N ASN A 69 -7.89 20.06 -4.90
CA ASN A 69 -7.80 21.10 -5.93
C ASN A 69 -7.60 22.50 -5.33
N ARG A 70 -6.66 22.61 -4.38
CA ARG A 70 -6.33 23.84 -3.68
C ARG A 70 -5.81 24.88 -4.66
N LYS A 71 -6.17 26.13 -4.41
CA LYS A 71 -5.67 27.30 -5.13
C LYS A 71 -5.08 28.28 -4.15
N VAL A 72 -4.03 28.97 -4.59
CA VAL A 72 -3.45 30.09 -3.85
C VAL A 72 -4.44 31.25 -3.89
N VAL A 73 -4.79 31.75 -2.70
CA VAL A 73 -5.58 32.97 -2.51
C VAL A 73 -4.74 33.92 -1.66
N PHE A 74 -4.43 35.09 -2.20
CA PHE A 74 -3.70 36.13 -1.46
C PHE A 74 -4.66 36.87 -0.53
N THR A 75 -4.29 37.04 0.74
CA THR A 75 -5.18 37.63 1.75
C THR A 75 -5.25 39.16 1.67
N ASN A 76 -4.41 39.81 0.86
CA ASN A 76 -4.54 41.21 0.49
C ASN A 76 -4.00 41.50 -0.92
N ASP A 77 -4.50 42.57 -1.55
CA ASP A 77 -4.05 43.06 -2.86
C ASP A 77 -2.64 43.69 -2.81
N ASN A 78 -2.03 43.76 -1.62
CA ASN A 78 -0.80 44.49 -1.35
C ASN A 78 0.45 43.60 -1.15
N ASN A 79 0.40 42.33 -1.59
CA ASN A 79 1.59 41.47 -1.70
C ASN A 79 2.39 41.27 -0.37
N ILE A 80 1.70 41.23 0.77
CA ILE A 80 2.27 40.76 2.05
C ILE A 80 2.32 39.21 2.01
N PRO A 81 3.27 38.49 2.65
CA PRO A 81 3.45 37.03 2.50
C PRO A 81 2.35 36.18 3.17
N GLY A 82 1.11 36.66 3.22
CA GLY A 82 -0.06 35.91 3.60
C GLY A 82 -0.76 35.39 2.35
N TYR A 83 -0.52 34.12 2.02
CA TYR A 83 -1.40 33.40 1.11
C TYR A 83 -2.11 32.28 1.90
N SER A 84 -3.29 31.90 1.43
CA SER A 84 -4.03 30.74 1.91
C SER A 84 -4.19 29.76 0.76
N LEU A 85 -4.15 28.46 1.06
CA LEU A 85 -4.56 27.44 0.13
C LEU A 85 -6.03 27.12 0.36
N VAL A 86 -6.88 27.38 -0.63
CA VAL A 86 -8.32 27.17 -0.55
C VAL A 86 -8.73 26.04 -1.49
N GLY A 87 -9.27 24.96 -0.94
CA GLY A 87 -9.78 23.83 -1.70
C GLY A 87 -11.15 24.05 -2.33
N ASN A 88 -11.54 23.12 -3.20
CA ASN A 88 -12.92 23.02 -3.63
C ASN A 88 -13.80 22.59 -2.43
N PRO A 89 -14.86 23.35 -2.09
CA PRO A 89 -15.64 23.14 -0.88
C PRO A 89 -16.28 21.75 -0.80
N ASP A 90 -16.64 21.16 -1.94
CA ASP A 90 -17.38 19.90 -2.03
C ASP A 90 -16.47 18.67 -2.13
N SER A 91 -15.15 18.84 -2.19
CA SER A 91 -14.21 17.74 -2.41
C SER A 91 -13.09 17.70 -1.37
N VAL A 92 -12.63 16.49 -1.09
CA VAL A 92 -11.55 16.20 -0.17
C VAL A 92 -10.52 15.29 -0.85
N MET A 93 -9.25 15.53 -0.59
CA MET A 93 -8.17 14.60 -0.86
C MET A 93 -8.06 13.67 0.34
N TYR A 94 -8.65 12.49 0.25
CA TYR A 94 -8.46 11.46 1.26
C TYR A 94 -7.10 10.79 1.04
N PHE A 95 -6.39 10.55 2.14
CA PHE A 95 -5.15 9.80 2.10
C PHE A 95 -5.13 8.68 3.14
N GLN A 96 -4.46 7.58 2.78
CA GLN A 96 -3.97 6.58 3.72
C GLN A 96 -2.44 6.60 3.68
N LYS A 97 -1.82 6.89 4.83
CA LYS A 97 -0.38 6.86 5.03
C LYS A 97 0.01 5.53 5.66
N ASN A 98 0.98 4.85 5.07
CA ASN A 98 1.64 3.69 5.65
C ASN A 98 3.10 4.05 5.88
N THR A 99 3.55 3.94 7.12
CA THR A 99 4.93 4.27 7.50
C THR A 99 5.68 2.99 7.80
N LEU A 100 6.77 2.70 7.10
CA LEU A 100 7.68 1.62 7.47
C LEU A 100 9.01 2.23 7.87
N PHE A 101 9.53 1.83 9.03
CA PHE A 101 10.80 2.31 9.52
C PHE A 101 11.67 1.18 10.06
N SER A 102 12.98 1.35 9.91
CA SER A 102 14.05 0.56 10.50
C SER A 102 15.20 1.50 10.82
N THR A 103 16.28 0.99 11.41
CA THR A 103 17.49 1.79 11.67
C THR A 103 18.04 2.49 10.43
N ASN A 104 17.87 1.89 9.25
CA ASN A 104 18.51 2.35 8.02
C ASN A 104 17.53 2.82 6.95
N ALA A 105 16.23 2.62 7.11
CA ALA A 105 15.21 3.00 6.14
C ALA A 105 13.99 3.57 6.85
N ASN A 106 13.47 4.69 6.38
CA ASN A 106 12.18 5.23 6.81
C ASN A 106 11.46 5.69 5.56
N ILE A 107 10.27 5.17 5.32
CA ILE A 107 9.47 5.49 4.15
C ILE A 107 8.01 5.68 4.56
N ASN A 108 7.42 6.76 4.07
CA ASN A 108 5.99 6.98 4.08
C ASN A 108 5.47 6.71 2.67
N VAL A 109 4.43 5.88 2.55
CA VAL A 109 3.69 5.69 1.30
C VAL A 109 2.27 6.18 1.52
N PHE A 110 1.90 7.20 0.78
CA PHE A 110 0.56 7.79 0.79
C PHE A 110 -0.22 7.28 -0.42
N PHE A 111 -1.37 6.67 -0.16
CA PHE A 111 -2.36 6.39 -1.18
C PHE A 111 -3.35 7.53 -1.17
N LEU A 112 -3.54 8.19 -2.32
CA LEU A 112 -4.23 9.48 -2.44
C LEU A 112 -5.40 9.36 -3.41
N LYS A 113 -6.58 9.80 -2.99
CA LYS A 113 -7.73 9.88 -3.89
C LYS A 113 -8.71 10.97 -3.49
N LYS A 114 -9.15 11.73 -4.50
CA LYS A 114 -10.18 12.74 -4.36
C LYS A 114 -11.56 12.09 -4.27
N TYR A 115 -12.35 12.58 -3.33
CA TYR A 115 -13.75 12.22 -3.14
C TYR A 115 -14.60 13.46 -2.96
N LEU A 116 -15.90 13.30 -3.19
CA LEU A 116 -16.86 14.27 -2.69
C LEU A 116 -16.94 14.14 -1.17
N LYS A 117 -17.00 15.28 -0.48
CA LYS A 117 -17.20 15.29 0.97
C LYS A 117 -18.53 14.61 1.30
N GLN A 118 -18.52 13.78 2.35
CA GLN A 118 -19.76 13.14 2.78
C GLN A 118 -20.68 14.16 3.45
N LYS A 119 -21.98 14.05 3.16
CA LYS A 119 -23.02 14.86 3.81
C LYS A 119 -23.37 14.37 5.21
N GLN A 120 -23.00 13.13 5.54
CA GLN A 120 -23.28 12.44 6.80
C GLN A 120 -22.01 11.70 7.23
N GLY A 121 -21.79 11.54 8.54
CA GLY A 121 -20.57 10.92 9.07
C GLY A 121 -19.35 11.83 9.04
N ILE A 122 -18.17 11.25 8.85
CA ILE A 122 -16.90 11.98 8.82
C ILE A 122 -16.72 12.56 7.41
N SER A 123 -16.85 13.89 7.28
CA SER A 123 -16.92 14.59 5.98
C SER A 123 -15.73 14.33 5.05
N TRP A 124 -14.55 14.06 5.62
CA TRP A 124 -13.32 13.82 4.88
C TRP A 124 -13.08 12.35 4.51
N MET A 125 -13.84 11.42 5.09
CA MET A 125 -13.60 9.98 4.94
C MET A 125 -14.58 9.38 3.92
N PRO A 126 -14.11 8.79 2.81
CA PRO A 126 -14.96 8.15 1.80
C PRO A 126 -15.46 6.80 2.30
N GLY A 127 -16.62 6.31 1.82
CA GLY A 127 -17.22 5.00 2.16
C GLY A 127 -16.22 3.84 2.05
N LEU A 128 -16.37 2.74 2.79
CA LEU A 128 -15.40 1.62 2.75
C LEU A 128 -15.14 1.13 1.32
N THR A 129 -16.21 0.91 0.55
CA THR A 129 -16.12 0.50 -0.86
C THR A 129 -15.34 1.50 -1.71
N ASP A 130 -15.47 2.80 -1.40
CA ASP A 130 -14.73 3.85 -2.09
C ASP A 130 -13.27 3.89 -1.62
N ALA A 131 -13.00 3.81 -0.32
CA ALA A 131 -11.66 3.71 0.24
C ALA A 131 -10.86 2.52 -0.33
N LEU A 132 -11.51 1.38 -0.58
CA LEU A 132 -10.86 0.23 -1.22
C LEU A 132 -10.42 0.51 -2.67
N LYS A 133 -10.98 1.52 -3.34
CA LYS A 133 -10.56 1.94 -4.69
C LYS A 133 -9.18 2.61 -4.71
N LEU A 134 -8.58 2.92 -3.56
CA LEU A 134 -7.18 3.35 -3.48
C LEU A 134 -6.22 2.20 -3.80
N PHE A 135 -6.65 0.95 -3.61
CA PHE A 135 -5.79 -0.23 -3.65
C PHE A 135 -6.07 -1.14 -4.85
N THR A 136 -6.71 -0.61 -5.89
CA THR A 136 -6.99 -1.40 -7.10
C THR A 136 -5.71 -1.88 -7.74
N VAL A 137 -5.64 -3.17 -8.07
CA VAL A 137 -4.51 -3.77 -8.80
C VAL A 137 -4.30 -3.03 -10.13
N GLY A 138 -3.05 -2.74 -10.46
CA GLY A 138 -2.64 -2.02 -11.66
C GLY A 138 -1.74 -0.83 -11.36
N LYS A 139 -1.48 -0.05 -12.41
CA LYS A 139 -0.61 1.14 -12.35
C LYS A 139 -1.34 2.32 -11.71
N HIS A 140 -0.63 3.01 -10.83
CA HIS A 140 -1.06 4.26 -10.20
C HIS A 140 -0.04 5.36 -10.55
N PRO A 141 -0.49 6.57 -10.89
CA PRO A 141 0.41 7.69 -11.07
C PRO A 141 1.03 8.10 -9.71
N LEU A 142 2.20 8.73 -9.75
CA LEU A 142 2.71 9.45 -8.59
C LEU A 142 2.11 10.87 -8.59
N ALA A 143 1.58 11.29 -7.44
CA ALA A 143 0.95 12.60 -7.27
C ALA A 143 2.04 13.65 -7.00
N GLU A 144 2.38 14.43 -8.02
CA GLU A 144 3.47 15.40 -7.99
C GLU A 144 3.18 16.63 -7.13
N ASP A 145 1.91 16.93 -6.91
CA ASP A 145 1.41 18.15 -6.27
C ASP A 145 0.71 17.88 -4.92
N PHE A 146 0.96 16.71 -4.34
CA PHE A 146 0.49 16.39 -3.00
C PHE A 146 1.00 17.43 -1.98
N GLU A 147 0.20 17.77 -0.98
CA GLU A 147 0.46 18.86 -0.02
C GLU A 147 0.54 20.28 -0.63
N TRP A 148 0.39 20.43 -1.96
CA TRP A 148 0.24 21.72 -2.64
C TRP A 148 -1.13 21.91 -3.30
N GLU A 149 -1.30 21.55 -4.57
CA GLU A 149 -2.58 21.71 -5.27
C GLU A 149 -3.54 20.56 -4.96
N ASN A 150 -3.05 19.39 -4.54
CA ASN A 150 -3.87 18.20 -4.33
C ASN A 150 -4.82 17.94 -5.52
N SER A 151 -4.33 18.15 -6.74
CA SER A 151 -5.09 17.98 -7.98
C SER A 151 -4.99 16.55 -8.52
N GLN A 152 -3.98 15.78 -8.09
CA GLN A 152 -3.72 14.44 -8.60
C GLN A 152 -4.13 13.35 -7.60
N ASN A 153 -4.88 12.35 -8.09
CA ASN A 153 -4.98 11.06 -7.39
C ASN A 153 -3.67 10.29 -7.62
N GLY A 154 -3.36 9.31 -6.77
CA GLY A 154 -2.23 8.42 -7.02
C GLY A 154 -1.48 8.10 -5.74
N ILE A 155 -0.15 8.10 -5.84
CA ILE A 155 0.75 7.73 -4.76
C ILE A 155 1.73 8.88 -4.50
N ALA A 156 2.00 9.17 -3.24
CA ALA A 156 3.12 10.01 -2.83
C ALA A 156 4.04 9.23 -1.90
N ILE A 157 5.34 9.52 -1.95
CA ILE A 157 6.37 8.79 -1.20
C ILE A 157 7.31 9.80 -0.55
N ASP A 158 7.51 9.68 0.75
CA ASP A 158 8.66 10.27 1.44
C ASP A 158 9.64 9.17 1.83
N VAL A 159 10.93 9.45 1.76
CA VAL A 159 11.97 8.58 2.31
C VAL A 159 12.96 9.38 3.15
N LEU A 160 13.54 8.73 4.15
CA LEU A 160 14.78 9.16 4.79
C LEU A 160 15.92 8.30 4.26
N ALA A 161 16.96 8.95 3.73
CA ALA A 161 18.18 8.29 3.31
C ALA A 161 19.39 9.08 3.83
N ASN A 162 20.29 8.40 4.55
CA ASN A 162 21.47 9.02 5.16
C ASN A 162 21.13 10.27 6.01
N ASN A 163 20.06 10.18 6.81
CA ASN A 163 19.52 11.28 7.63
C ASN A 163 19.03 12.52 6.86
N LYS A 164 18.86 12.42 5.53
CA LYS A 164 18.23 13.45 4.70
C LYS A 164 16.86 12.98 4.21
N GLY A 165 15.86 13.85 4.30
CA GLY A 165 14.52 13.60 3.82
C GLY A 165 14.41 13.88 2.32
N TYR A 166 13.69 13.02 1.61
CA TYR A 166 13.38 13.20 0.19
C TYR A 166 11.90 12.89 -0.06
N SER A 167 11.26 13.66 -0.94
CA SER A 167 9.84 13.52 -1.28
C SER A 167 9.64 13.33 -2.78
N SER A 168 8.67 12.51 -3.17
CA SER A 168 8.28 12.28 -4.57
C SER A 168 7.32 13.34 -5.12
N TYR A 169 7.05 14.36 -4.33
CA TYR A 169 6.07 15.40 -4.59
C TYR A 169 6.65 16.74 -4.15
N ASN A 170 6.12 17.82 -4.72
CA ASN A 170 6.52 19.16 -4.36
C ASN A 170 5.47 19.78 -3.43
N ALA A 171 5.67 19.61 -2.12
CA ALA A 171 4.95 20.35 -1.08
C ALA A 171 5.44 21.80 -1.06
N TYR A 172 5.13 22.58 -2.09
CA TYR A 172 5.45 23.99 -2.05
C TYR A 172 4.68 24.59 -0.86
N ASN A 173 5.36 25.22 0.09
CA ASN A 173 4.72 25.82 1.27
C ASN A 173 5.07 27.31 1.37
N GLY A 174 5.49 27.93 0.26
CA GLY A 174 5.93 29.32 0.19
C GLY A 174 7.25 29.60 0.93
N ILE A 175 7.80 28.60 1.62
CA ILE A 175 9.12 28.61 2.29
C ILE A 175 10.10 27.75 1.49
N ASN A 176 9.63 26.67 0.87
CA ASN A 176 10.40 25.87 -0.08
C ASN A 176 10.72 26.71 -1.33
N THR A 177 12.00 26.99 -1.53
CA THR A 177 12.50 27.88 -2.59
C THR A 177 12.70 27.17 -3.94
N VAL A 178 12.54 25.85 -3.97
CA VAL A 178 12.83 25.02 -5.13
C VAL A 178 11.57 24.80 -5.96
N ALA A 179 11.53 25.44 -7.14
CA ALA A 179 10.53 25.15 -8.15
C ALA A 179 10.91 23.86 -8.90
N ILE A 180 10.07 22.84 -8.80
CA ILE A 180 10.21 21.58 -9.55
C ILE A 180 9.25 21.62 -10.74
N PRO A 181 9.70 21.41 -11.99
CA PRO A 181 8.84 21.45 -13.16
C PRO A 181 7.85 20.27 -13.15
N PRO A 182 6.59 20.45 -13.58
CA PRO A 182 5.62 19.37 -13.66
C PRO A 182 6.08 18.27 -14.64
N GLY A 183 5.60 17.04 -14.42
CA GLY A 183 5.94 15.87 -15.22
C GLY A 183 7.28 15.21 -14.84
N PHE A 184 7.86 15.57 -13.70
CA PHE A 184 9.11 14.99 -13.22
C PHE A 184 8.99 13.49 -12.86
N GLN A 185 7.77 12.98 -12.69
CA GLN A 185 7.47 11.57 -12.47
C GLN A 185 7.10 10.79 -13.73
N ASN A 186 7.18 11.38 -14.94
CA ASN A 186 6.74 10.72 -16.18
C ASN A 186 7.41 9.35 -16.45
N ASN A 187 8.61 9.12 -15.92
CA ASN A 187 9.37 7.87 -16.08
C ASN A 187 9.37 6.99 -14.81
N SER A 188 8.57 7.38 -13.82
CA SER A 188 8.40 6.67 -12.56
C SER A 188 7.17 5.77 -12.63
N THR A 189 7.11 4.77 -11.76
CA THR A 189 6.02 3.79 -11.76
C THR A 189 5.63 3.44 -10.35
N PHE A 190 4.34 3.28 -10.09
CA PHE A 190 3.85 2.56 -8.93
C PHE A 190 2.80 1.58 -9.41
N GLU A 191 2.99 0.29 -9.15
CA GLU A 191 2.07 -0.75 -9.60
C GLU A 191 1.70 -1.64 -8.42
N ILE A 192 0.42 -1.65 -8.07
CA ILE A 192 -0.13 -2.63 -7.14
C ILE A 192 -0.28 -3.93 -7.93
N ILE A 193 0.49 -4.94 -7.55
CA ILE A 193 0.52 -6.24 -8.23
C ILE A 193 -0.39 -7.27 -7.56
N SER A 194 -0.74 -7.06 -6.28
CA SER A 194 -1.67 -7.91 -5.55
C SER A 194 -2.40 -7.09 -4.49
N PHE A 195 -3.71 -7.30 -4.38
CA PHE A 195 -4.53 -6.78 -3.29
C PHE A 195 -5.59 -7.81 -2.93
N THR A 196 -5.46 -8.44 -1.76
CA THR A 196 -6.28 -9.60 -1.37
C THR A 196 -6.76 -9.48 0.07
N LYS A 197 -8.03 -9.82 0.31
CA LYS A 197 -8.59 -9.83 1.67
C LYS A 197 -8.07 -11.05 2.44
N THR A 198 -7.66 -10.86 3.69
CA THR A 198 -7.21 -11.96 4.55
C THR A 198 -8.40 -12.77 5.08
N SER A 199 -8.16 -14.06 5.33
CA SER A 199 -9.20 -14.99 5.80
C SER A 199 -9.44 -14.92 7.32
N ASP A 200 -8.56 -14.24 8.07
CA ASP A 200 -8.40 -14.35 9.52
C ASP A 200 -8.99 -13.20 10.34
N GLY A 201 -9.40 -12.08 9.74
CA GLY A 201 -9.89 -10.96 10.54
C GLY A 201 -10.31 -9.68 9.81
N GLY A 202 -10.42 -9.70 8.48
CA GLY A 202 -10.91 -8.55 7.70
C GLY A 202 -9.85 -7.56 7.24
N GLY A 203 -8.56 -7.90 7.39
CA GLY A 203 -7.45 -7.15 6.81
C GLY A 203 -7.27 -7.41 5.32
N TYR A 204 -6.31 -6.70 4.72
CA TYR A 204 -5.92 -6.84 3.34
C TYR A 204 -4.40 -6.96 3.22
N ASN A 205 -3.95 -7.88 2.38
CA ASN A 205 -2.57 -7.96 1.92
C ASN A 205 -2.43 -7.16 0.63
N LEU A 206 -1.44 -6.27 0.57
CA LEU A 206 -1.07 -5.50 -0.61
C LEU A 206 0.39 -5.79 -0.96
N GLU A 207 0.65 -6.00 -2.25
CA GLU A 207 2.02 -6.05 -2.80
C GLU A 207 2.11 -5.06 -3.97
N ALA A 208 3.21 -4.30 -4.02
CA ALA A 208 3.45 -3.32 -5.05
C ALA A 208 4.92 -3.24 -5.46
N LYS A 209 5.16 -2.81 -6.70
CA LYS A 209 6.48 -2.45 -7.23
C LYS A 209 6.51 -0.97 -7.56
N PHE A 210 7.66 -0.33 -7.36
CA PHE A 210 7.76 1.09 -7.66
C PHE A 210 9.16 1.57 -8.07
N THR A 211 9.16 2.66 -8.82
CA THR A 211 10.27 3.57 -9.05
C THR A 211 9.76 4.99 -8.85
N ALA A 212 10.59 5.88 -8.32
CA ALA A 212 10.22 7.28 -8.12
C ALA A 212 11.41 8.20 -8.28
N VAL A 213 11.16 9.41 -8.73
CA VAL A 213 12.09 10.53 -8.56
C VAL A 213 11.77 11.18 -7.22
N VAL A 214 12.78 11.50 -6.41
CA VAL A 214 12.59 12.18 -5.13
C VAL A 214 13.56 13.32 -4.96
N PHE A 215 13.16 14.36 -4.25
CA PHE A 215 13.96 15.57 -4.05
C PHE A 215 14.08 15.88 -2.56
N ASP A 216 15.25 16.38 -2.17
CA ASP A 216 15.40 16.99 -0.85
C ASP A 216 14.99 18.47 -0.86
N ALA A 217 15.06 19.11 0.31
CA ALA A 217 14.73 20.52 0.50
C ALA A 217 15.59 21.49 -0.34
N ASP A 218 16.77 21.06 -0.79
CA ASP A 218 17.67 21.84 -1.64
C ASP A 218 17.39 21.60 -3.14
N GLY A 219 16.42 20.73 -3.47
CA GLY A 219 16.06 20.37 -4.83
C GLY A 219 16.99 19.34 -5.45
N GLN A 220 17.87 18.71 -4.67
CA GLN A 220 18.75 17.68 -5.21
C GLN A 220 17.94 16.41 -5.46
N GLN A 221 17.99 16.00 -6.72
CA GLN A 221 17.25 14.85 -7.21
C GLN A 221 17.97 13.54 -6.88
N LYS A 222 17.19 12.54 -6.47
CA LYS A 222 17.57 11.14 -6.37
C LYS A 222 16.53 10.26 -7.05
N LYS A 223 16.90 9.01 -7.30
CA LYS A 223 16.00 8.01 -7.84
C LYS A 223 15.82 6.88 -6.83
N LEU A 224 14.56 6.53 -6.55
CA LEU A 224 14.19 5.28 -5.92
C LEU A 224 14.06 4.24 -7.02
N ASP A 225 14.93 3.24 -6.98
CA ASP A 225 14.92 2.11 -7.91
C ASP A 225 14.61 0.80 -7.18
N ASN A 226 14.15 -0.20 -7.93
CA ASN A 226 13.87 -1.56 -7.44
C ASN A 226 12.96 -1.58 -6.21
N GLY A 227 11.99 -0.66 -6.16
CA GLY A 227 11.03 -0.56 -5.08
C GLY A 227 10.13 -1.79 -5.01
N TYR A 228 10.03 -2.40 -3.83
CA TYR A 228 9.08 -3.45 -3.52
C TYR A 228 8.43 -3.16 -2.18
N LEU A 229 7.11 -3.19 -2.12
CA LEU A 229 6.30 -2.91 -0.94
C LEU A 229 5.37 -4.08 -0.68
N ARG A 230 5.32 -4.51 0.58
CA ARG A 230 4.36 -5.49 1.09
C ARG A 230 3.73 -4.93 2.35
N LEU A 231 2.41 -4.91 2.39
CA LEU A 231 1.64 -4.42 3.52
C LEU A 231 0.55 -5.41 3.92
N ASN A 232 0.28 -5.52 5.21
CA ASN A 232 -0.93 -6.04 5.78
C ASN A 232 -1.59 -4.95 6.62
N PHE A 233 -2.83 -4.59 6.29
CA PHE A 233 -3.55 -3.56 7.03
C PHE A 233 -5.05 -3.82 7.06
N GLY A 234 -5.69 -3.37 8.14
CA GLY A 234 -7.12 -3.08 8.12
C GLY A 234 -7.37 -1.74 7.43
N VAL A 235 -8.51 -1.57 6.77
CA VAL A 235 -8.92 -0.24 6.32
C VAL A 235 -9.43 0.52 7.56
N PRO A 236 -9.04 1.78 7.78
CA PRO A 236 -9.51 2.58 8.91
C PRO A 236 -11.00 2.90 8.73
N TYR A 237 -11.83 1.93 9.08
CA TYR A 237 -13.27 1.98 9.00
C TYR A 237 -13.82 1.46 10.31
N ASN A 238 -14.27 2.38 11.16
CA ASN A 238 -14.91 2.00 12.41
C ASN A 238 -16.33 1.52 12.07
N THR A 239 -16.64 0.27 12.38
CA THR A 239 -17.96 -0.33 12.10
C THR A 239 -19.11 0.24 12.94
N TYR A 240 -18.84 1.24 13.79
CA TYR A 240 -19.85 1.91 14.62
C TYR A 240 -20.59 3.07 13.93
N ALA A 241 -20.46 3.22 12.61
CA ALA A 241 -21.14 4.26 11.83
C ALA A 241 -22.25 3.68 10.93
N ASN A 242 -23.07 2.76 11.46
CA ASN A 242 -24.37 2.39 10.92
C ASN A 242 -25.47 2.86 11.86
#